data_AF-T1BVF1-F1
#
_entry.id   AF-T1BVF1-F1
#
_cell.length_a   1.000
_cell.length_b   1.000
_cell.length_c   1.000
_cell.angle_alpha   90.00
_cell.angle_beta   90.00
_cell.angle_gamma   90.00
#
_symmetry.space_group_name_H-M   'P 1'
#
loop_
_entity.id
_entity.type
_entity.pdbx_description
1 polymer ?
#
loop_
_entity_poly.entity_id
_entity_poly.type
_entity_poly.pdbx_seq_one_letter_code
_entity_poly.pdbx_strand_id
1 'polypeptide(L)'
;MQVKLYCRSRRRKRRAQLETAMSAQPNTGMQPVQFENPMGVDGFEFVEFAAPDPGLLHALFPRMGFTAVARHRGKRVTLYRQGDCNFLVNEEPGSFAMEFARQHGPCAAGFAIRFSKPARWVREQALGNGAETIGALESTKAVDAPAIKGIGGCML
;
A
#
# COMPACT_ATOMS: atom_id res chain seq x y z
N MET A 1 -11.57 -14.77 -14.06
CA MET A 1 -11.39 -14.02 -15.33
C MET A 1 -10.89 -12.62 -14.98
N GLN A 2 -9.71 -12.27 -15.49
CA GLN A 2 -8.72 -11.37 -14.88
C GLN A 2 -9.07 -9.88 -14.91
N VAL A 3 -8.82 -9.17 -13.79
CA VAL A 3 -8.64 -7.71 -13.79
C VAL A 3 -7.19 -7.44 -14.19
N LYS A 4 -6.96 -7.21 -15.49
CA LYS A 4 -5.69 -6.67 -15.97
C LYS A 4 -5.63 -5.17 -15.63
N LEU A 5 -4.86 -4.79 -14.61
CA LEU A 5 -4.29 -3.44 -14.54
C LEU A 5 -3.20 -3.34 -15.63
N TYR A 6 -3.60 -2.90 -16.81
CA TYR A 6 -2.68 -2.66 -17.92
C TYR A 6 -2.17 -1.22 -17.84
N CYS A 7 -0.99 -1.04 -17.25
CA CYS A 7 -0.23 0.21 -17.34
C CYS A 7 0.28 0.35 -18.79
N ARG A 8 -0.37 1.22 -19.59
CA ARG A 8 0.06 1.53 -20.95
C ARG A 8 1.35 2.35 -20.90
N SER A 9 2.46 1.70 -21.29
CA SER A 9 3.72 2.35 -21.63
C SER A 9 3.56 3.25 -22.86
N ARG A 10 3.37 4.55 -22.65
CA ARG A 10 3.56 5.57 -23.69
C ARG A 10 4.12 6.86 -23.10
N ARG A 11 5.42 6.87 -22.80
CA ARG A 11 6.22 8.09 -22.62
C ARG A 11 7.69 7.86 -22.99
N ARG A 12 7.95 7.23 -24.14
CA ARG A 12 9.24 7.36 -24.86
C ARG A 12 9.13 8.59 -25.77
N LYS A 13 10.09 9.52 -25.70
CA LYS A 13 10.43 10.59 -26.67
C LYS A 13 9.97 12.06 -26.46
N ARG A 14 9.63 12.54 -25.26
CA ARG A 14 9.46 14.00 -25.03
C ARG A 14 10.05 14.50 -23.69
N ARG A 15 11.23 14.02 -23.31
CA ARG A 15 11.94 14.50 -22.11
C ARG A 15 13.45 14.52 -22.33
N ALA A 16 13.87 15.05 -23.48
CA ALA A 16 15.28 15.26 -23.79
C ALA A 16 15.70 16.74 -23.70
N GLN A 17 14.81 17.66 -23.28
CA GLN A 17 15.09 19.11 -23.34
C GLN A 17 14.49 19.95 -22.19
N LEU A 18 14.24 19.36 -21.02
CA LEU A 18 14.02 20.14 -19.80
C LEU A 18 14.87 19.56 -18.66
N GLU A 19 16.15 19.42 -18.95
CA GLU A 19 17.20 19.48 -17.95
C GLU A 19 17.59 20.95 -17.84
N THR A 20 17.24 21.62 -16.73
CA THR A 20 18.00 22.72 -16.10
C THR A 20 17.11 23.35 -15.04
N ALA A 21 17.20 22.84 -13.82
CA ALA A 21 17.09 23.54 -12.54
C ALA A 21 16.97 22.50 -11.42
N MET A 22 17.94 21.59 -11.33
CA MET A 22 18.12 20.79 -10.11
C MET A 22 18.80 21.71 -9.10
N SER A 23 18.09 22.07 -8.04
CA SER A 23 18.67 22.67 -6.84
C SER A 23 19.77 21.74 -6.34
N ALA A 24 21.03 22.14 -6.51
CA ALA A 24 22.17 21.40 -5.99
C ALA A 24 22.10 21.46 -4.46
N GLN A 25 21.64 20.36 -3.84
CA GLN A 25 21.81 20.18 -2.41
C GLN A 25 23.30 19.99 -2.12
N PRO A 26 23.82 20.51 -0.99
CA PRO A 26 25.22 20.30 -0.63
C PRO A 26 25.48 18.81 -0.41
N ASN A 27 26.42 18.24 -1.16
CA ASN A 27 26.92 16.89 -0.96
C ASN A 27 27.71 16.84 0.36
N THR A 28 27.07 16.47 1.46
CA THR A 28 27.65 16.39 2.82
C THR A 28 28.69 15.27 2.99
N GLY A 29 29.31 14.77 1.91
CA GLY A 29 30.28 13.66 1.95
C GLY A 29 29.70 12.30 2.39
N MET A 30 28.40 12.24 2.72
CA MET A 30 27.71 11.00 3.07
C MET A 30 27.40 10.23 1.78
N GLN A 31 28.26 9.27 1.43
CA GLN A 31 27.91 8.32 0.37
C GLN A 31 26.81 7.39 0.90
N PRO A 32 25.68 7.23 0.19
CA PRO A 32 24.65 6.28 0.60
C PRO A 32 25.25 4.88 0.56
N VAL A 33 25.24 4.20 1.71
CA VAL A 33 25.70 2.82 1.82
C VAL A 33 24.84 1.96 0.90
N GLN A 34 25.48 1.29 -0.06
CA GLN A 34 24.81 0.38 -0.98
C GLN A 34 24.61 -0.96 -0.27
N PHE A 35 23.43 -1.15 0.31
CA PHE A 35 23.03 -2.46 0.83
C PHE A 35 22.41 -3.30 -0.29
N GLU A 36 22.66 -4.61 -0.26
CA GLU A 36 21.92 -5.53 -1.11
C GLU A 36 20.43 -5.49 -0.74
N ASN A 37 19.56 -5.51 -1.75
CA ASN A 37 18.10 -5.60 -1.58
C ASN A 37 17.63 -7.01 -1.94
N PRO A 38 17.86 -8.01 -1.07
CA PRO A 38 17.63 -9.42 -1.41
C PRO A 38 16.15 -9.72 -1.64
N MET A 39 15.23 -8.99 -1.03
CA MET A 39 13.79 -9.14 -1.25
C MET A 39 13.25 -8.25 -2.39
N GLY A 40 14.04 -7.29 -2.86
CA GLY A 40 13.65 -6.40 -3.95
C GLY A 40 12.59 -5.38 -3.56
N VAL A 41 12.58 -4.88 -2.32
CA VAL A 41 11.64 -3.85 -1.84
C VAL A 41 11.69 -2.61 -2.75
N ASP A 42 10.53 -2.14 -3.21
CA ASP A 42 10.35 -1.06 -4.18
C ASP A 42 9.28 -0.03 -3.73
N GLY A 43 9.31 0.30 -2.44
CA GLY A 43 8.45 1.32 -1.83
C GLY A 43 7.01 0.87 -1.55
N PHE A 44 6.18 1.81 -1.12
CA PHE A 44 4.80 1.56 -0.68
C PHE A 44 3.81 1.60 -1.83
N GLU A 45 2.90 0.61 -1.87
CA GLU A 45 1.78 0.58 -2.81
C GLU A 45 0.55 1.31 -2.27
N PHE A 46 0.11 0.97 -1.06
CA PHE A 46 -1.00 1.63 -0.38
C PHE A 46 -0.94 1.46 1.13
N VAL A 47 -1.73 2.28 1.84
CA VAL A 47 -2.11 2.05 3.24
C VAL A 47 -3.61 1.83 3.31
N GLU A 48 -4.03 0.80 4.04
CA GLU A 48 -5.42 0.44 4.27
C GLU A 48 -5.86 0.92 5.66
N PHE A 49 -6.84 1.82 5.68
CA PHE A 49 -7.44 2.39 6.86
C PHE A 49 -8.82 1.80 7.12
N ALA A 50 -9.14 1.65 8.39
CA ALA A 50 -10.46 1.28 8.85
C ALA A 50 -10.79 2.04 10.15
N ALA A 51 -12.07 2.25 10.38
CA ALA A 51 -12.58 2.90 11.58
C ALA A 51 -13.94 2.32 11.94
N PRO A 52 -14.31 2.27 13.24
CA PRO A 52 -15.68 1.92 13.65
C PRO A 52 -16.74 2.83 13.01
N ASP A 53 -16.42 4.12 12.84
CA ASP A 53 -17.17 5.07 12.02
C ASP A 53 -16.33 5.49 10.79
N PRO A 54 -16.56 4.89 9.62
CA PRO A 54 -15.84 5.24 8.39
C PRO A 54 -16.07 6.68 7.91
N GLY A 55 -17.17 7.31 8.31
CA GLY A 55 -17.51 8.68 7.90
C GLY A 55 -16.41 9.68 8.28
N LEU A 56 -15.72 9.44 9.40
CA LEU A 56 -14.58 10.23 9.85
C LEU A 56 -13.42 10.19 8.84
N LEU A 57 -13.12 9.02 8.27
CA LEU A 57 -12.05 8.87 7.28
C LEU A 57 -12.43 9.54 5.95
N HIS A 58 -13.70 9.39 5.53
CA HIS A 58 -14.23 10.03 4.33
C HIS A 58 -14.25 11.56 4.44
N ALA A 59 -14.39 12.11 5.65
CA ALA A 59 -14.29 13.55 5.90
C ALA A 59 -12.83 14.03 6.00
N LEU A 60 -11.94 13.23 6.58
CA LEU A 60 -10.55 13.58 6.83
C LEU A 60 -9.72 13.62 5.54
N PHE A 61 -9.77 12.58 4.71
CA PHE A 61 -8.87 12.45 3.57
C PHE A 61 -9.03 13.55 2.51
N PRO A 62 -10.24 14.01 2.17
CA PRO A 62 -10.41 15.21 1.33
C PRO A 62 -9.76 16.46 1.92
N ARG A 63 -9.82 16.65 3.25
CA ARG A 63 -9.17 17.80 3.92
C ARG A 63 -7.64 17.71 3.87
N MET A 64 -7.09 16.50 3.78
CA MET A 64 -5.67 16.25 3.54
C MET A 64 -5.28 16.35 2.05
N GLY A 65 -6.23 16.64 1.16
CA GLY A 65 -6.00 16.78 -0.27
C GLY A 65 -6.02 15.47 -1.07
N PHE A 66 -6.57 14.39 -0.50
CA PHE A 66 -6.83 13.16 -1.24
C PHE A 66 -8.18 13.21 -1.95
N THR A 67 -8.27 12.57 -3.11
CA THR A 67 -9.53 12.44 -3.85
C THR A 67 -9.97 10.98 -3.88
N ALA A 68 -11.26 10.70 -3.66
CA ALA A 68 -11.82 9.38 -3.91
C ALA A 68 -11.86 9.13 -5.42
N VAL A 69 -11.00 8.24 -5.92
CA VAL A 69 -10.82 8.00 -7.36
C VAL A 69 -11.44 6.69 -7.86
N ALA A 70 -11.69 5.73 -6.97
CA ALA A 70 -12.35 4.48 -7.32
C ALA A 70 -13.01 3.82 -6.11
N ARG A 71 -13.93 2.89 -6.38
CA ARG A 71 -14.53 1.99 -5.38
C ARG A 71 -14.39 0.55 -5.86
N HIS A 72 -14.15 -0.37 -4.92
CA HIS A 72 -14.06 -1.79 -5.23
C HIS A 72 -15.42 -2.32 -5.73
N ARG A 73 -15.41 -3.24 -6.71
CA ARG A 73 -16.63 -3.67 -7.41
C ARG A 73 -17.60 -4.48 -6.56
N GLY A 74 -17.10 -5.21 -5.58
CA GLY A 74 -17.90 -6.13 -4.76
C GLY A 74 -17.57 -6.10 -3.26
N LYS A 75 -16.80 -5.10 -2.82
CA LYS A 75 -16.47 -4.87 -1.41
C LYS A 75 -16.66 -3.40 -1.11
N ARG A 76 -16.95 -3.06 0.14
CA ARG A 76 -17.06 -1.69 0.63
C ARG A 76 -15.68 -1.11 0.90
N VAL A 77 -14.91 -0.96 -0.17
CA VAL A 77 -13.57 -0.39 -0.14
C VAL A 77 -13.48 0.78 -1.09
N THR A 78 -13.04 1.94 -0.60
CA THR A 78 -12.86 3.16 -1.40
C THR A 78 -11.39 3.49 -1.54
N LEU A 79 -10.93 3.75 -2.76
CA LEU A 79 -9.57 4.19 -3.05
C LEU A 79 -9.51 5.72 -3.11
N TYR A 80 -8.69 6.27 -2.23
CA TYR A 80 -8.27 7.66 -2.19
C TYR A 80 -6.87 7.81 -2.77
N ARG A 81 -6.64 8.87 -3.54
CA ARG A 81 -5.34 9.15 -4.16
C ARG A 81 -4.92 10.61 -4.06
N GLN A 82 -3.63 10.83 -3.80
CA GLN A 82 -2.94 12.11 -3.91
C GLN A 82 -1.57 11.84 -4.55
N GLY A 83 -1.38 12.26 -5.80
CA GLY A 83 -0.19 11.90 -6.57
C GLY A 83 -0.04 10.37 -6.67
N ASP A 84 1.10 9.85 -6.23
CA ASP A 84 1.40 8.41 -6.20
C ASP A 84 1.01 7.73 -4.87
N CYS A 85 0.49 8.48 -3.90
CA CYS A 85 0.02 7.94 -2.62
C CYS A 85 -1.40 7.37 -2.74
N ASN A 86 -1.59 6.12 -2.31
CA ASN A 86 -2.88 5.44 -2.32
C ASN A 86 -3.32 5.09 -0.89
N PHE A 87 -4.51 5.53 -0.52
CA PHE A 87 -5.19 5.11 0.70
C PHE A 87 -6.43 4.31 0.37
N LEU A 88 -6.60 3.17 1.02
CA LEU A 88 -7.85 2.43 0.99
C LEU A 88 -8.62 2.74 2.27
N VAL A 89 -9.90 3.05 2.16
CA VAL A 89 -10.83 3.01 3.29
C VAL A 89 -11.60 1.70 3.16
N ASN A 90 -11.41 0.78 4.10
CA ASN A 90 -12.13 -0.49 4.14
C ASN A 90 -13.25 -0.44 5.19
N GLU A 91 -14.47 -0.61 4.70
CA GLU A 91 -15.73 -0.56 5.44
C GLU A 91 -16.49 -1.91 5.32
N GLU A 92 -15.80 -2.95 4.86
CA GLU A 92 -16.36 -4.28 4.62
C GLU A 92 -16.59 -5.00 5.96
N PRO A 93 -17.84 -5.31 6.36
CA PRO A 93 -18.14 -5.95 7.63
C PRO A 93 -17.59 -7.37 7.65
N GLY A 94 -17.12 -7.79 8.82
CA GLY A 94 -16.49 -9.10 8.98
C GLY A 94 -15.13 -9.22 8.29
N SER A 95 -14.60 -8.13 7.71
CA SER A 95 -13.24 -8.12 7.21
C SER A 95 -12.23 -7.98 8.35
N PHE A 96 -10.99 -8.42 8.08
CA PHE A 96 -9.85 -8.20 8.95
C PHE A 96 -9.74 -6.73 9.36
N ALA A 97 -9.84 -5.80 8.41
CA ALA A 97 -9.66 -4.38 8.67
C ALA A 97 -10.72 -3.83 9.64
N MET A 98 -11.98 -4.23 9.48
CA MET A 98 -13.05 -3.81 10.39
C MET A 98 -12.92 -4.43 11.78
N GLU A 99 -12.51 -5.70 11.87
CA GLU A 99 -12.27 -6.33 13.18
C GLU A 99 -11.08 -5.70 13.90
N PHE A 100 -10.01 -5.41 13.16
CA PHE A 100 -8.84 -4.72 13.67
C PHE A 100 -9.19 -3.31 14.19
N ALA A 101 -10.02 -2.56 13.44
CA ALA A 101 -10.49 -1.24 13.85
C ALA A 101 -11.46 -1.27 15.04
N ARG A 102 -12.22 -2.34 15.27
CA ARG A 102 -13.03 -2.49 16.50
C ARG A 102 -12.16 -2.55 17.76
N GLN A 103 -10.97 -3.14 17.65
CA GLN A 103 -10.04 -3.30 18.77
C GLN A 103 -9.16 -2.06 18.98
N HIS A 104 -8.78 -1.36 17.91
CA HIS A 104 -7.79 -0.27 17.94
C HIS A 104 -8.39 1.13 17.71
N GLY A 105 -9.68 1.24 17.37
CA GLY A 105 -10.29 2.48 16.89
C GLY A 105 -9.93 2.81 15.44
N PRO A 106 -10.05 4.08 15.00
CA PRO A 106 -9.58 4.51 13.70
C PRO A 106 -8.08 4.27 13.54
N CYS A 107 -7.68 3.43 12.59
CA CYS A 107 -6.30 2.97 12.47
C CYS A 107 -5.92 2.63 11.02
N ALA A 108 -4.61 2.51 10.79
CA ALA A 108 -4.08 1.81 9.61
C ALA A 108 -4.09 0.31 9.89
N ALA A 109 -5.09 -0.38 9.37
CA ALA A 109 -5.29 -1.82 9.57
C ALA A 109 -4.38 -2.68 8.69
N GLY A 110 -3.80 -2.10 7.63
CA GLY A 110 -2.82 -2.78 6.80
C GLY A 110 -2.09 -1.84 5.86
N PHE A 111 -1.09 -2.35 5.18
CA PHE A 111 -0.36 -1.63 4.12
C PHE A 111 0.29 -2.62 3.17
N ALA A 112 0.55 -2.19 1.93
CA ALA A 112 1.21 -3.03 0.94
C ALA A 112 2.52 -2.39 0.48
N ILE A 113 3.51 -3.25 0.27
CA ILE A 113 4.81 -2.90 -0.26
C ILE A 113 4.94 -3.49 -1.68
N ARG A 114 5.53 -2.73 -2.59
CA ARG A 114 5.92 -3.25 -3.91
C ARG A 114 7.24 -3.99 -3.82
N PHE A 115 7.35 -5.03 -4.62
CA PHE A 115 8.60 -5.79 -4.77
C PHE A 115 8.91 -5.96 -6.25
N SER A 116 10.19 -5.89 -6.59
CA SER A 116 10.70 -6.28 -7.92
C SER A 116 10.72 -7.80 -8.11
N LYS A 117 10.70 -8.56 -7.00
CA LYS A 117 10.56 -10.03 -6.98
C LYS A 117 9.09 -10.44 -6.84
N PRO A 118 8.70 -11.65 -7.27
CA PRO A 118 7.32 -12.12 -7.14
C PRO A 118 6.84 -12.13 -5.67
N ALA A 119 5.71 -11.48 -5.37
CA ALA A 119 5.20 -11.33 -4.00
C ALA A 119 5.00 -12.67 -3.26
N ARG A 120 4.65 -13.75 -3.97
CA ARG A 120 4.50 -15.09 -3.38
C ARG A 120 5.83 -15.63 -2.85
N TRP A 121 6.89 -15.48 -3.64
CA TRP A 121 8.25 -15.84 -3.25
C TRP A 121 8.71 -14.99 -2.06
N VAL A 122 8.43 -13.68 -2.07
CA VAL A 122 8.78 -12.79 -0.95
C VAL A 122 8.08 -13.24 0.34
N ARG A 123 6.79 -13.56 0.28
CA ARG A 123 6.04 -14.11 1.41
C ARG A 123 6.67 -15.40 1.94
N GLU A 124 7.05 -16.33 1.06
CA GLU A 124 7.73 -17.57 1.47
C GLU A 124 9.05 -17.30 2.19
N GLN A 125 9.87 -16.37 1.68
CA GLN A 125 11.11 -15.97 2.36
C GLN A 125 10.84 -15.31 3.72
N ALA A 126 9.84 -14.43 3.81
CA ALA A 126 9.48 -13.77 5.05
C ALA A 126 9.03 -14.79 6.11
N LEU A 127 8.19 -15.77 5.73
CA LEU A 127 7.77 -16.85 6.62
C LEU A 127 8.97 -17.72 7.06
N GLY A 128 9.89 -18.02 6.15
CA GLY A 128 11.14 -18.74 6.47
C GLY A 128 12.05 -17.99 7.46
N ASN A 129 11.92 -16.66 7.50
CA ASN A 129 12.67 -15.77 8.41
C ASN A 129 11.87 -15.38 9.66
N GLY A 130 10.77 -16.07 9.98
CA GLY A 130 10.01 -15.89 11.22
C GLY A 130 8.80 -14.97 11.13
N ALA A 131 8.36 -14.56 9.95
CA ALA A 131 7.08 -13.88 9.80
C ALA A 131 5.90 -14.84 10.10
N GLU A 132 4.78 -14.27 10.54
CA GLU A 132 3.56 -15.01 10.84
C GLU A 132 2.49 -14.81 9.73
N THR A 133 1.55 -15.74 9.63
CA THR A 133 0.37 -15.59 8.76
C THR A 133 -0.75 -14.83 9.48
N ILE A 134 -1.68 -14.23 8.72
CA ILE A 134 -2.83 -13.48 9.29
C ILE A 134 -3.90 -14.41 9.88
N GLY A 135 -4.00 -15.64 9.38
CA GLY A 135 -4.98 -16.63 9.84
C GLY A 135 -6.33 -16.52 9.13
N ALA A 136 -7.43 -16.75 9.86
CA ALA A 136 -8.75 -16.99 9.28
C ALA A 136 -9.31 -15.85 8.41
N LEU A 137 -8.92 -14.61 8.69
CA LEU A 137 -9.42 -13.43 7.98
C LEU A 137 -8.55 -13.01 6.79
N GLU A 138 -7.47 -13.75 6.44
CA GLU A 138 -6.61 -13.43 5.29
C GLU A 138 -7.38 -13.39 3.95
N SER A 139 -8.47 -14.16 3.83
CA SER A 139 -9.33 -14.16 2.65
C SER A 139 -10.11 -12.85 2.46
N THR A 140 -10.26 -12.06 3.52
CA THR A 140 -11.05 -10.82 3.51
C THR A 140 -10.30 -9.60 3.00
N LYS A 141 -8.97 -9.71 2.81
CA LYS A 141 -8.05 -8.67 2.33
C LYS A 141 -8.61 -7.79 1.20
N ALA A 142 -8.35 -6.49 1.24
CA ALA A 142 -8.87 -5.55 0.24
C ALA A 142 -8.35 -5.81 -1.18
N VAL A 143 -7.11 -6.29 -1.30
CA VAL A 143 -6.45 -6.61 -2.57
C VAL A 143 -6.05 -8.07 -2.58
N ASP A 144 -6.22 -8.75 -3.71
CA ASP A 144 -5.80 -10.15 -3.88
C ASP A 144 -4.28 -10.27 -4.06
N ALA A 145 -3.54 -10.07 -2.97
CA ALA A 145 -2.10 -10.22 -2.87
C ALA A 145 -1.73 -11.15 -1.69
N PRO A 146 -0.55 -11.79 -1.70
CA PRO A 146 -0.06 -12.54 -0.56
C PRO A 146 0.12 -11.62 0.65
N ALA A 147 -0.24 -12.09 1.84
CA ALA A 147 -0.14 -11.29 3.07
C ALA A 147 0.55 -12.05 4.21
N ILE A 148 1.17 -11.30 5.11
CA ILE A 148 1.75 -11.73 6.39
C ILE A 148 1.27 -10.78 7.49
N LYS A 149 1.48 -11.19 8.75
CA LYS A 149 1.25 -10.33 9.91
C LYS A 149 2.38 -9.31 10.01
N GLY A 150 2.02 -8.05 9.87
CA GLY A 150 2.92 -6.91 10.03
C GLY A 150 3.09 -6.49 11.49
N ILE A 151 3.83 -5.39 11.65
CA ILE A 151 4.07 -4.77 12.96
C ILE A 151 2.74 -4.35 13.60
N GLY A 152 2.58 -4.60 14.90
CA GLY A 152 1.32 -4.33 15.61
C GLY A 152 0.16 -5.25 15.21
N GLY A 153 0.44 -6.34 14.47
CA GLY A 153 -0.56 -7.30 14.05
C GLY A 153 -1.39 -6.87 12.84
N CYS A 154 -1.04 -5.77 12.16
CA CYS A 154 -1.71 -5.32 10.95
C CYS A 154 -1.48 -6.28 9.76
N MET A 155 -2.22 -6.10 8.67
CA MET A 155 -2.05 -6.86 7.43
C MET A 155 -0.99 -6.24 6.53
N LEU A 156 0.05 -7.01 6.17
CA LEU A 156 1.14 -6.61 5.27
C LEU A 156 1.20 -7.49 4.02
#